data_AF-A0A2Z2KMY9-F1
#
_entry.id   AF-A0A2Z2KMY9-F1
#
_cell.length_a   1.000
_cell.length_b   1.000
_cell.length_c   1.000
_cell.angle_alpha   90.00
_cell.angle_beta   90.00
_cell.angle_gamma   90.00
#
_symmetry.space_group_name_H-M   'P 1'
#
loop_
_entity.id
_entity.type
_entity.pdbx_description
1 polymer ?
#
loop_
_entity_poly.entity_id
_entity_poly.type
_entity_poly.pdbx_seq_one_letter_code
_entity_poly.pdbx_strand_id
1 'polypeptide(L)'
;MELKGWDNLGRNLDDTLHHQFKGLMEFLADPILVNGRTWNNSLQIDVAAAIGVKSPGQVRTIKSILEKMGIIKINSLNMRIIPTSNSVITPLGEVLLALVSIEERIGEIAAENHQIRKSIETMYESFYVKALIQYHFPDGARKSDSRTPFHPLHATIKALHKYHSLDKWEWYLLNTFILENENPTQEQQFDNAINQYRAHTVTFSKADITENEKGHQYFPQYLGLSGLVTFQKVGRTWERMELGGNYTDIINCILDTNFINCFFNNNLSVLNEEIDWDDDEHAEGLENYE
;
A
#
# COMPACT_ATOMS: atom_id res chain seq x y z
N MET A 1 23.53 8.48 -16.89
CA MET A 1 22.76 7.21 -16.84
C MET A 1 21.31 7.61 -16.72
N GLU A 2 20.41 7.04 -17.53
CA GLU A 2 18.99 7.36 -17.46
C GLU A 2 18.30 6.60 -16.33
N LEU A 3 17.37 7.26 -15.64
CA LEU A 3 16.55 6.72 -14.57
C LEU A 3 15.10 6.57 -15.04
N LYS A 4 14.49 5.44 -14.71
CA LYS A 4 13.12 5.10 -15.15
C LYS A 4 12.32 4.50 -13.99
N GLY A 5 11.10 4.99 -13.78
CA GLY A 5 10.16 4.40 -12.83
C GLY A 5 9.45 3.14 -13.38
N TRP A 6 8.94 2.28 -12.51
CA TRP A 6 7.97 1.24 -12.91
C TRP A 6 6.66 1.86 -13.44
N ASP A 7 5.81 1.06 -14.10
CA ASP A 7 4.52 1.43 -14.70
C ASP A 7 3.41 1.73 -13.66
N ASN A 8 3.77 2.49 -12.62
CA ASN A 8 2.86 3.14 -11.70
C ASN A 8 2.27 4.40 -12.36
N LEU A 9 1.46 4.18 -13.39
CA LEU A 9 0.78 5.23 -14.15
C LEU A 9 -0.40 5.79 -13.33
N GLY A 10 -0.44 7.10 -13.13
CA GLY A 10 -1.50 7.72 -12.31
C GLY A 10 -1.36 9.22 -12.10
N ARG A 11 -2.43 9.83 -11.55
CA ARG A 11 -2.45 11.24 -11.11
C ARG A 11 -1.92 11.36 -9.68
N ASN A 12 -1.33 12.51 -9.36
CA ASN A 12 -0.77 12.77 -8.03
C ASN A 12 -1.85 12.55 -6.97
N LEU A 13 -1.49 11.78 -5.96
CA LEU A 13 -2.25 11.60 -4.73
C LEU A 13 -1.42 12.22 -3.62
N ASP A 14 -2.08 12.88 -2.68
CA ASP A 14 -1.46 13.52 -1.53
C ASP A 14 -1.36 12.53 -0.35
N ASP A 15 -0.91 13.03 0.79
CA ASP A 15 -0.74 12.29 2.03
C ASP A 15 -2.05 11.83 2.68
N THR A 16 -3.21 12.20 2.12
CA THR A 16 -4.54 11.74 2.58
C THR A 16 -4.99 10.43 1.93
N LEU A 17 -4.07 9.72 1.26
CA LEU A 17 -4.35 8.49 0.51
C LEU A 17 -5.13 7.43 1.31
N HIS A 18 -4.75 7.17 2.56
CA HIS A 18 -5.47 6.22 3.41
C HIS A 18 -6.94 6.61 3.59
N HIS A 19 -7.20 7.89 3.88
CA HIS A 19 -8.56 8.42 3.97
C HIS A 19 -9.31 8.32 2.63
N GLN A 20 -8.64 8.60 1.51
CA GLN A 20 -9.22 8.45 0.16
C GLN A 20 -9.59 7.00 -0.17
N PHE A 21 -8.82 6.01 0.32
CA PHE A 21 -9.15 4.59 0.17
C PHE A 21 -10.38 4.22 0.98
N LYS A 22 -10.46 4.66 2.24
CA LYS A 22 -11.63 4.46 3.10
C LYS A 22 -12.89 5.05 2.46
N GLY A 23 -12.83 6.34 2.09
CA GLY A 23 -13.97 7.05 1.49
C GLY A 23 -14.46 6.42 0.19
N LEU A 24 -13.57 5.92 -0.67
CA LEU A 24 -14.00 5.23 -1.89
C LEU A 24 -14.69 3.91 -1.55
N MET A 25 -14.18 3.16 -0.59
CA MET A 25 -14.77 1.90 -0.17
C MET A 25 -16.14 2.10 0.45
N GLU A 26 -16.30 3.06 1.35
CA GLU A 26 -17.60 3.42 1.94
C GLU A 26 -18.61 3.84 0.88
N PHE A 27 -18.19 4.71 -0.06
CA PHE A 27 -19.03 5.12 -1.18
C PHE A 27 -19.48 3.91 -2.00
N LEU A 28 -18.56 2.98 -2.32
CA LEU A 28 -18.85 1.77 -3.08
C LEU A 28 -19.72 0.76 -2.32
N ALA A 29 -19.67 0.78 -0.99
CA ALA A 29 -20.45 -0.08 -0.12
C ALA A 29 -21.91 0.37 0.01
N ASP A 30 -22.19 1.68 -0.14
CA ASP A 30 -23.53 2.24 -0.02
C ASP A 30 -24.43 1.88 -1.22
N PRO A 31 -25.47 1.03 -1.02
CA PRO A 31 -26.40 0.63 -2.06
C PRO A 31 -27.15 1.81 -2.69
N ILE A 32 -27.47 2.85 -1.90
CA ILE A 32 -28.24 4.02 -2.34
C ILE A 32 -27.42 4.84 -3.33
N LEU A 33 -26.11 4.96 -3.07
CA LEU A 33 -25.22 5.76 -3.89
C LEU A 33 -24.79 5.07 -5.19
N VAL A 34 -24.86 3.73 -5.25
CA VAL A 34 -24.16 2.94 -6.28
C VAL A 34 -25.06 1.99 -7.07
N ASN A 35 -26.02 1.31 -6.44
CA ASN A 35 -26.74 0.23 -7.12
C ASN A 35 -27.54 0.76 -8.31
N GLY A 36 -27.43 0.05 -9.44
CA GLY A 36 -28.07 0.42 -10.70
C GLY A 36 -27.41 1.59 -11.44
N ARG A 37 -26.41 2.25 -10.85
CA ARG A 37 -25.68 3.33 -11.52
C ARG A 37 -24.60 2.77 -12.43
N THR A 38 -24.26 3.54 -13.46
CA THR A 38 -23.15 3.22 -14.36
C THR A 38 -21.88 3.91 -13.89
N TRP A 39 -20.76 3.19 -13.86
CA TRP A 39 -19.45 3.79 -13.58
C TRP A 39 -18.98 4.65 -14.76
N ASN A 40 -19.45 5.90 -14.78
CA ASN A 40 -19.16 6.90 -15.82
C ASN A 40 -18.57 8.18 -15.19
N ASN A 41 -18.32 9.19 -16.02
CA ASN A 41 -17.71 10.43 -15.55
C ASN A 41 -18.58 11.17 -14.52
N SER A 42 -19.91 11.06 -14.58
CA SER A 42 -20.81 11.68 -13.61
C SER A 42 -20.65 11.05 -12.23
N LEU A 43 -20.70 9.72 -12.13
CA LEU A 43 -20.49 9.02 -10.86
C LEU A 43 -19.10 9.29 -10.29
N GLN A 44 -18.08 9.36 -11.15
CA GLN A 44 -16.72 9.68 -10.72
C GLN A 44 -16.56 11.13 -10.22
N ILE A 45 -17.44 12.06 -10.59
CA ILE A 45 -17.49 13.42 -10.02
C ILE A 45 -18.07 13.36 -8.61
N ASP A 46 -19.17 12.62 -8.41
CA ASP A 46 -19.79 12.47 -7.09
C ASP A 46 -18.82 11.82 -6.10
N VAL A 47 -18.15 10.75 -6.53
CA VAL A 47 -17.08 10.08 -5.77
C VAL A 47 -15.95 11.06 -5.46
N ALA A 48 -15.51 11.85 -6.44
CA ALA A 48 -14.42 12.79 -6.24
C ALA A 48 -14.75 13.81 -5.14
N ALA A 49 -15.98 14.31 -5.12
CA ALA A 49 -16.47 15.20 -4.08
C ALA A 49 -16.53 14.50 -2.71
N ALA A 50 -17.03 13.26 -2.66
CA ALA A 50 -17.17 12.50 -1.42
C ALA A 50 -15.82 12.19 -0.75
N ILE A 51 -14.79 11.86 -1.54
CA ILE A 51 -13.47 11.44 -1.02
C ILE A 51 -12.44 12.57 -1.00
N GLY A 52 -12.85 13.81 -1.30
CA GLY A 52 -11.99 15.00 -1.22
C GLY A 52 -10.90 15.10 -2.30
N VAL A 53 -11.07 14.46 -3.47
CA VAL A 53 -10.11 14.57 -4.60
C VAL A 53 -10.58 15.56 -5.67
N LYS A 54 -9.63 16.14 -6.39
CA LYS A 54 -9.87 17.28 -7.30
C LYS A 54 -10.45 16.88 -8.66
N SER A 55 -10.43 15.59 -9.01
CA SER A 55 -10.85 15.17 -10.35
C SER A 55 -11.25 13.70 -10.47
N PRO A 56 -12.13 13.36 -11.43
CA PRO A 56 -12.44 11.98 -11.81
C PRO A 56 -11.20 11.15 -12.18
N GLY A 57 -10.15 11.80 -12.69
CA GLY A 57 -8.90 11.12 -13.01
C GLY A 57 -8.15 10.60 -11.79
N GLN A 58 -8.22 11.30 -10.65
CA GLN A 58 -7.66 10.80 -9.38
C GLN A 58 -8.47 9.63 -8.85
N VAL A 59 -9.80 9.68 -8.97
CA VAL A 59 -10.68 8.54 -8.65
C VAL A 59 -10.30 7.29 -9.46
N ARG A 60 -10.01 7.43 -10.77
CA ARG A 60 -9.53 6.30 -11.59
C ARG A 60 -8.18 5.77 -11.14
N THR A 61 -7.27 6.65 -10.71
CA THR A 61 -5.98 6.23 -10.14
C THR A 61 -6.20 5.42 -8.86
N ILE A 62 -6.99 5.94 -7.91
CA ILE A 62 -7.32 5.25 -6.65
C ILE A 62 -7.99 3.90 -6.93
N LYS A 63 -9.02 3.87 -7.79
CA LYS A 63 -9.66 2.63 -8.25
C LYS A 63 -8.62 1.62 -8.74
N SER A 64 -7.74 2.04 -9.65
CA SER A 64 -6.74 1.14 -10.22
C SER A 64 -5.78 0.58 -9.16
N ILE A 65 -5.48 1.35 -8.12
CA ILE A 65 -4.65 0.90 -7.01
C ILE A 65 -5.40 -0.14 -6.17
N LEU A 66 -6.67 0.14 -5.81
CA LEU A 66 -7.51 -0.81 -5.07
C LEU A 66 -7.73 -2.12 -5.82
N GLU A 67 -7.84 -2.08 -7.16
CA GLU A 67 -7.88 -3.29 -8.00
C GLU A 67 -6.58 -4.08 -7.92
N LYS A 68 -5.43 -3.41 -8.03
CA LYS A 68 -4.11 -4.07 -7.93
C LYS A 68 -3.85 -4.62 -6.53
N MET A 69 -4.35 -3.96 -5.50
CA MET A 69 -4.30 -4.42 -4.10
C MET A 69 -5.31 -5.55 -3.80
N GLY A 70 -6.18 -5.89 -4.76
CA GLY A 70 -7.22 -6.90 -4.57
C GLY A 70 -8.32 -6.52 -3.59
N ILE A 71 -8.48 -5.22 -3.29
CA ILE A 71 -9.52 -4.67 -2.41
C ILE A 71 -10.87 -4.59 -3.14
N ILE A 72 -10.83 -4.30 -4.44
CA ILE A 72 -11.98 -4.40 -5.33
C ILE A 72 -11.66 -5.31 -6.51
N LYS A 73 -12.69 -5.92 -7.10
CA LYS A 73 -12.57 -6.86 -8.22
C LYS A 73 -12.08 -6.15 -9.46
N ILE A 74 -11.05 -6.71 -10.10
CA ILE A 74 -10.46 -6.18 -11.33
C ILE A 74 -11.54 -6.03 -12.41
N ASN A 75 -11.58 -4.86 -13.06
CA ASN A 75 -12.49 -4.53 -14.15
C ASN A 75 -13.99 -4.48 -13.78
N SER A 76 -14.35 -4.63 -12.50
CA SER A 76 -15.75 -4.59 -12.04
C SER A 76 -16.45 -3.28 -12.36
N LEU A 77 -15.70 -2.18 -12.44
CA LEU A 77 -16.19 -0.83 -12.72
C LEU A 77 -15.91 -0.35 -14.16
N ASN A 78 -15.53 -1.21 -15.10
CA ASN A 78 -15.22 -0.76 -16.48
C ASN A 78 -16.49 -0.50 -17.32
N MET A 79 -17.09 0.68 -17.16
CA MET A 79 -18.30 1.16 -17.87
C MET A 79 -19.49 0.19 -17.80
N ARG A 80 -19.63 -0.54 -16.68
CA ARG A 80 -20.76 -1.42 -16.41
C ARG A 80 -21.75 -0.74 -15.47
N ILE A 81 -23.01 -1.18 -15.56
CA ILE A 81 -23.99 -0.97 -14.52
C ILE A 81 -23.53 -1.77 -13.30
N ILE A 82 -23.51 -1.15 -12.14
CA ILE A 82 -23.13 -1.79 -10.88
C ILE A 82 -24.40 -2.44 -10.32
N PRO A 83 -24.56 -3.78 -10.39
CA PRO A 83 -25.82 -4.41 -9.98
C PRO A 83 -25.99 -4.35 -8.45
N THR A 84 -24.89 -4.63 -7.73
CA THR A 84 -24.80 -4.60 -6.27
C THR A 84 -23.37 -4.23 -5.84
N SER A 85 -23.19 -3.67 -4.63
CA SER A 85 -21.87 -3.44 -4.04
C SER A 85 -21.00 -4.71 -3.98
N ASN A 86 -21.60 -5.86 -3.66
CA ASN A 86 -20.92 -7.18 -3.64
C ASN A 86 -20.36 -7.61 -5.01
N SER A 87 -20.83 -7.01 -6.11
CA SER A 87 -20.27 -7.26 -7.44
C SER A 87 -18.92 -6.56 -7.67
N VAL A 88 -18.56 -5.62 -6.80
CA VAL A 88 -17.34 -4.80 -6.87
C VAL A 88 -16.36 -5.15 -5.76
N ILE A 89 -16.85 -5.32 -4.54
CA ILE A 89 -16.01 -5.49 -3.34
C ILE A 89 -15.53 -6.95 -3.23
N THR A 90 -14.28 -7.15 -2.81
CA THR A 90 -13.70 -8.47 -2.52
C THR A 90 -13.78 -8.78 -1.02
N PRO A 91 -13.51 -10.02 -0.58
CA PRO A 91 -13.40 -10.32 0.85
C PRO A 91 -12.34 -9.46 1.56
N LEU A 92 -11.24 -9.10 0.88
CA LEU A 92 -10.27 -8.17 1.46
C LEU A 92 -10.86 -6.76 1.59
N GLY A 93 -11.64 -6.29 0.61
CA GLY A 93 -12.36 -5.03 0.73
C GLY A 93 -13.40 -5.01 1.86
N GLU A 94 -14.06 -6.12 2.14
CA GLU A 94 -14.96 -6.25 3.30
C GLU A 94 -14.21 -6.11 4.63
N VAL A 95 -12.99 -6.65 4.73
CA VAL A 95 -12.12 -6.45 5.90
C VAL A 95 -11.79 -4.96 6.08
N LEU A 96 -11.48 -4.23 5.00
CA LEU A 96 -11.24 -2.79 5.10
C LEU A 96 -12.47 -2.06 5.66
N LEU A 97 -13.67 -2.33 5.12
CA LEU A 97 -14.91 -1.72 5.60
C LEU A 97 -15.19 -2.02 7.08
N ALA A 98 -14.89 -3.24 7.52
CA ALA A 98 -15.01 -3.61 8.92
C ALA A 98 -14.02 -2.82 9.79
N LEU A 99 -12.77 -2.65 9.35
CA LEU A 99 -11.77 -1.84 10.05
C LEU A 99 -12.20 -0.37 10.15
N VAL A 100 -12.75 0.20 9.07
CA VAL A 100 -13.30 1.56 9.09
C VAL A 100 -14.42 1.69 10.12
N SER A 101 -15.37 0.75 10.13
CA SER A 101 -16.48 0.74 11.09
C SER A 101 -16.00 0.64 12.54
N ILE A 102 -14.94 -0.14 12.79
CA ILE A 102 -14.31 -0.28 14.10
C ILE A 102 -13.65 1.04 14.52
N GLU A 103 -12.87 1.65 13.63
CA GLU A 103 -12.19 2.93 13.87
C GLU A 103 -13.20 4.04 14.21
N GLU A 104 -14.29 4.16 13.46
CA GLU A 104 -15.34 5.15 13.71
C GLU A 104 -15.98 4.96 15.08
N ARG A 105 -16.42 3.73 15.39
CA ARG A 105 -17.08 3.42 16.66
C ARG A 105 -16.15 3.62 17.86
N ILE A 106 -14.88 3.30 17.73
CA ILE A 106 -13.88 3.55 18.77
C ILE A 106 -13.59 5.05 18.91
N GLY A 107 -13.54 5.78 17.80
CA GLY A 107 -13.42 7.24 17.81
C GLY A 107 -14.53 7.94 18.59
N GLU A 108 -15.73 7.36 18.62
CA GLU A 108 -16.86 7.86 19.41
C GLU A 108 -16.75 7.52 20.92
N ILE A 109 -16.28 6.32 21.26
CA ILE A 109 -16.38 5.77 22.63
C ILE A 109 -15.08 5.92 23.44
N ALA A 110 -13.93 5.84 22.79
CA ALA A 110 -12.62 5.78 23.43
C ALA A 110 -11.58 6.63 22.70
N ALA A 111 -11.99 7.81 22.24
CA ALA A 111 -11.16 8.71 21.44
C ALA A 111 -9.76 8.91 22.04
N GLU A 112 -9.62 9.08 23.35
CA GLU A 112 -8.33 9.41 23.98
C GLU A 112 -7.49 8.18 24.37
N ASN A 113 -8.00 6.96 24.15
CA ASN A 113 -7.28 5.74 24.52
C ASN A 113 -6.16 5.42 23.51
N HIS A 114 -4.93 5.75 23.88
CA HIS A 114 -3.74 5.55 23.05
C HIS A 114 -3.49 4.07 22.71
N GLN A 115 -3.74 3.15 23.63
CA GLN A 115 -3.50 1.72 23.40
C GLN A 115 -4.46 1.18 22.33
N ILE A 116 -5.74 1.54 22.41
CA ILE A 116 -6.73 1.13 21.41
C ILE A 116 -6.41 1.72 20.03
N ARG A 117 -5.99 2.99 19.96
CA ARG A 117 -5.56 3.61 18.69
C ARG A 117 -4.39 2.85 18.06
N LYS A 118 -3.38 2.51 18.87
CA LYS A 118 -2.22 1.73 18.41
C LYS A 118 -2.65 0.36 17.89
N SER A 119 -3.59 -0.31 18.55
CA SER A 119 -4.13 -1.59 18.06
C SER A 119 -4.84 -1.44 16.71
N ILE A 120 -5.59 -0.36 16.48
CA ILE A 120 -6.21 -0.07 15.18
C ILE A 120 -5.14 0.17 14.10
N GLU A 121 -4.09 0.93 14.41
CA GLU A 121 -2.98 1.15 13.51
C GLU A 121 -2.33 -0.18 13.10
N THR A 122 -2.02 -1.07 14.05
CA THR A 122 -1.47 -2.41 13.77
C THR A 122 -2.41 -3.26 12.90
N MET A 123 -3.73 -3.16 13.10
CA MET A 123 -4.72 -3.85 12.26
C MET A 123 -4.70 -3.33 10.82
N TYR A 124 -4.61 -2.02 10.62
CA TYR A 124 -4.45 -1.43 9.29
C TYR A 124 -3.11 -1.82 8.65
N GLU A 125 -2.01 -1.79 9.40
CA GLU A 125 -0.70 -2.21 8.91
C GLU A 125 -0.76 -3.65 8.37
N SER A 126 -1.32 -4.58 9.17
CA SER A 126 -1.53 -5.98 8.80
C SER A 126 -2.42 -6.14 7.56
N PHE A 127 -3.49 -5.34 7.46
CA PHE A 127 -4.33 -5.29 6.27
C PHE A 127 -3.53 -4.87 5.03
N TYR A 128 -2.73 -3.81 5.13
CA TYR A 128 -1.94 -3.30 4.01
C TYR A 128 -0.80 -4.23 3.60
N VAL A 129 -0.19 -4.97 4.54
CA VAL A 129 0.74 -6.07 4.21
C VAL A 129 0.06 -7.04 3.25
N LYS A 130 -1.11 -7.54 3.62
CA LYS A 130 -1.87 -8.52 2.81
C LYS A 130 -2.28 -7.94 1.44
N ALA A 131 -2.67 -6.67 1.40
CA ALA A 131 -3.00 -5.97 0.17
C ALA A 131 -1.79 -5.80 -0.76
N LEU A 132 -0.63 -5.47 -0.21
CA LEU A 132 0.61 -5.28 -0.97
C LEU A 132 1.20 -6.58 -1.52
N ILE A 133 0.95 -7.71 -0.86
CA ILE A 133 1.34 -9.04 -1.37
C ILE A 133 0.56 -9.37 -2.64
N GLN A 134 -0.70 -8.92 -2.76
CA GLN A 134 -1.48 -9.08 -3.99
C GLN A 134 -1.06 -8.09 -5.10
N TYR A 135 -0.45 -6.98 -4.72
CA TYR A 135 -0.02 -5.95 -5.66
C TYR A 135 1.14 -6.46 -6.53
N HIS A 136 0.83 -6.66 -7.81
CA HIS A 136 1.81 -7.07 -8.79
C HIS A 136 1.54 -6.44 -10.16
N PHE A 137 2.58 -6.42 -10.99
CA PHE A 137 2.47 -6.11 -12.40
C PHE A 137 2.42 -7.43 -13.18
N PRO A 138 1.26 -7.79 -13.77
CA PRO A 138 1.10 -9.08 -14.44
C PRO A 138 1.99 -9.23 -15.68
N ASP A 139 2.30 -8.10 -16.34
CA ASP A 139 3.08 -8.05 -17.58
C ASP A 139 4.45 -7.38 -17.37
N GLY A 140 5.06 -7.52 -16.19
CA GLY A 140 6.36 -6.91 -15.87
C GLY A 140 6.30 -5.48 -15.37
N ALA A 141 7.39 -5.05 -14.70
CA ALA A 141 7.46 -3.75 -14.04
C ALA A 141 7.37 -2.57 -15.02
N ARG A 142 7.83 -2.78 -16.26
CA ARG A 142 7.60 -1.92 -17.41
C ARG A 142 7.23 -2.79 -18.61
N LYS A 143 6.02 -2.61 -19.13
CA LYS A 143 5.45 -3.46 -20.19
C LYS A 143 6.22 -3.42 -21.52
N SER A 144 7.02 -2.37 -21.75
CA SER A 144 7.88 -2.28 -22.92
C SER A 144 9.10 -3.19 -22.84
N ASP A 145 9.53 -3.54 -21.62
CA ASP A 145 10.86 -4.09 -21.37
C ASP A 145 10.80 -5.55 -20.89
N SER A 146 9.72 -5.93 -20.19
CA SER A 146 9.48 -7.28 -19.71
C SER A 146 8.01 -7.67 -19.89
N ARG A 147 7.74 -8.97 -19.89
CA ARG A 147 6.40 -9.59 -19.89
C ARG A 147 6.19 -10.54 -18.71
N THR A 148 7.13 -10.59 -17.77
CA THR A 148 7.12 -11.55 -16.66
C THR A 148 6.47 -10.91 -15.43
N PRO A 149 5.57 -11.60 -14.70
CA PRO A 149 4.97 -11.04 -13.50
C PRO A 149 6.02 -10.50 -12.51
N PHE A 150 5.78 -9.29 -11.99
CA PHE A 150 6.71 -8.60 -11.10
C PHE A 150 6.02 -8.13 -9.82
N HIS A 151 6.64 -8.38 -8.67
CA HIS A 151 6.14 -8.03 -7.34
C HIS A 151 7.00 -6.93 -6.70
N PRO A 152 6.53 -5.67 -6.72
CA PRO A 152 7.28 -4.54 -6.21
C PRO A 152 7.62 -4.64 -4.73
N LEU A 153 6.72 -5.24 -3.92
CA LEU A 153 6.95 -5.45 -2.49
C LEU A 153 8.20 -6.31 -2.27
N HIS A 154 8.25 -7.48 -2.92
CA HIS A 154 9.36 -8.42 -2.82
C HIS A 154 10.69 -7.77 -3.19
N ALA A 155 10.75 -7.11 -4.35
CA ALA A 155 11.96 -6.40 -4.81
C ALA A 155 12.41 -5.30 -3.84
N THR A 156 11.45 -4.56 -3.28
CA THR A 156 11.75 -3.47 -2.33
C THR A 156 12.31 -4.02 -1.03
N ILE A 157 11.67 -5.03 -0.43
CA ILE A 157 12.12 -5.63 0.83
C ILE A 157 13.48 -6.31 0.64
N LYS A 158 13.71 -7.00 -0.49
CA LYS A 158 15.01 -7.59 -0.83
C LYS A 158 16.12 -6.53 -0.90
N ALA A 159 15.84 -5.40 -1.55
CA ALA A 159 16.79 -4.30 -1.64
C ALA A 159 17.07 -3.66 -0.27
N LEU A 160 16.04 -3.35 0.52
CA LEU A 160 16.21 -2.77 1.85
C LEU A 160 16.92 -3.74 2.81
N HIS A 161 16.66 -5.04 2.73
CA HIS A 161 17.35 -6.04 3.53
C HIS A 161 18.86 -6.07 3.22
N LYS A 162 19.22 -5.98 1.94
CA LYS A 162 20.63 -5.99 1.49
C LYS A 162 21.36 -4.67 1.74
N TYR A 163 20.70 -3.54 1.50
CA TYR A 163 21.32 -2.22 1.49
C TYR A 163 21.03 -1.38 2.73
N HIS A 164 20.22 -1.90 3.65
CA HIS A 164 19.69 -1.31 4.89
C HIS A 164 18.77 -0.10 4.69
N SER A 165 19.06 0.73 3.69
CA SER A 165 18.28 1.90 3.36
C SER A 165 18.35 2.21 1.87
N LEU A 166 17.33 2.92 1.37
CA LEU A 166 17.30 3.49 0.04
C LEU A 166 16.92 4.97 0.12
N ASP A 167 17.69 5.83 -0.53
CA ASP A 167 17.26 7.20 -0.83
C ASP A 167 16.39 7.27 -2.09
N LYS A 168 15.95 8.48 -2.45
CA LYS A 168 15.13 8.71 -3.65
C LYS A 168 15.78 8.21 -4.94
N TRP A 169 17.08 8.39 -5.11
CA TRP A 169 17.78 8.01 -6.32
C TRP A 169 18.03 6.51 -6.37
N GLU A 170 18.37 5.90 -5.23
CA GLU A 170 18.50 4.45 -5.10
C GLU A 170 17.17 3.74 -5.36
N TRP A 171 16.05 4.34 -4.96
CA TRP A 171 14.72 3.89 -5.37
C TRP A 171 14.55 3.92 -6.90
N TYR A 172 14.99 4.98 -7.57
CA TYR A 172 14.97 5.01 -9.03
C TYR A 172 15.91 4.00 -9.67
N LEU A 173 17.08 3.74 -9.09
CA LEU A 173 17.98 2.69 -9.57
C LEU A 173 17.30 1.33 -9.47
N LEU A 174 16.64 1.04 -8.34
CA LEU A 174 15.85 -0.18 -8.16
C LEU A 174 14.79 -0.30 -9.27
N ASN A 175 14.06 0.78 -9.51
CA ASN A 175 13.02 0.82 -10.55
C ASN A 175 13.58 0.68 -11.97
N THR A 176 14.81 1.16 -12.18
CA THR A 176 15.44 1.19 -13.50
C THR A 176 15.90 -0.21 -13.92
N PHE A 177 16.54 -0.93 -12.99
CA PHE A 177 17.21 -2.20 -13.27
C PHE A 177 16.39 -3.44 -12.93
N ILE A 178 15.59 -3.41 -11.86
CA ILE A 178 14.79 -4.57 -11.45
C ILE A 178 13.41 -4.50 -12.09
N LEU A 179 13.16 -5.38 -13.05
CA LEU A 179 11.93 -5.44 -13.85
C LEU A 179 11.19 -6.76 -13.73
N GLU A 180 11.86 -7.79 -13.18
CA GLU A 180 11.39 -9.15 -13.01
C GLU A 180 11.76 -9.68 -11.62
N ASN A 181 11.00 -10.64 -11.10
CA ASN A 181 11.36 -11.31 -9.85
C ASN A 181 12.54 -12.26 -10.09
N GLU A 182 13.48 -12.35 -9.14
CA GLU A 182 14.57 -13.32 -9.12
C GLU A 182 15.43 -13.35 -10.41
N ASN A 183 15.75 -12.20 -10.98
CA ASN A 183 16.62 -12.09 -12.16
C ASN A 183 18.07 -11.70 -11.75
N PRO A 184 19.03 -12.65 -11.74
CA PRO A 184 20.37 -12.40 -11.20
C PRO A 184 21.15 -11.35 -11.99
N THR A 185 20.91 -11.24 -13.31
CA THR A 185 21.58 -10.23 -14.15
C THR A 185 21.10 -8.83 -13.80
N GLN A 186 19.79 -8.65 -13.62
CA GLN A 186 19.22 -7.37 -13.18
C GLN A 186 19.71 -6.99 -11.76
N GLU A 187 19.77 -7.96 -10.85
CA GLU A 187 20.30 -7.76 -9.50
C GLU A 187 21.77 -7.33 -9.52
N GLN A 188 22.61 -7.98 -10.33
CA GLN A 188 24.01 -7.59 -10.45
C GLN A 188 24.17 -6.17 -11.05
N GLN A 189 23.34 -5.81 -12.04
CA GLN A 189 23.35 -4.46 -12.61
C GLN A 189 22.94 -3.41 -11.59
N PHE A 190 21.90 -3.69 -10.81
CA PHE A 190 21.45 -2.84 -9.72
C PHE A 190 22.52 -2.67 -8.64
N ASP A 191 23.19 -3.75 -8.24
CA ASP A 191 24.29 -3.72 -7.27
C ASP A 191 25.43 -2.81 -7.72
N ASN A 192 25.84 -2.94 -8.99
CA ASN A 192 26.88 -2.09 -9.57
C ASN A 192 26.47 -0.63 -9.57
N ALA A 193 25.20 -0.33 -9.90
CA ALA A 193 24.71 1.04 -9.97
C ALA A 193 24.62 1.69 -8.58
N ILE A 194 24.15 0.97 -7.55
CA ILE A 194 24.17 1.45 -6.17
C ILE A 194 25.60 1.74 -5.72
N ASN A 195 26.55 0.84 -5.98
CA ASN A 195 27.93 1.04 -5.57
C ASN A 195 28.56 2.27 -6.24
N GLN A 196 28.30 2.48 -7.54
CA GLN A 196 28.77 3.68 -8.25
C GLN A 196 28.15 4.97 -7.70
N TYR A 197 26.87 4.95 -7.36
CA TYR A 197 26.16 6.09 -6.78
C TYR A 197 26.66 6.42 -5.37
N ARG A 198 26.75 5.42 -4.48
CA ARG A 198 27.26 5.58 -3.11
C ARG A 198 28.73 6.00 -3.06
N ALA A 199 29.53 5.59 -4.04
CA ALA A 199 30.92 6.02 -4.20
C ALA A 199 31.07 7.43 -4.84
N HIS A 200 29.95 8.09 -5.17
CA HIS A 200 29.90 9.37 -5.87
C HIS A 200 30.57 9.37 -7.26
N THR A 201 30.74 8.20 -7.86
CA THR A 201 31.20 8.04 -9.25
C THR A 201 30.12 8.51 -10.23
N VAL A 202 28.85 8.41 -9.83
CA VAL A 202 27.69 8.92 -10.55
C VAL A 202 26.84 9.76 -9.60
N THR A 203 26.29 10.86 -10.10
CA THR A 203 25.31 11.68 -9.40
C THR A 203 24.08 11.86 -10.28
N PHE A 204 22.93 12.10 -9.65
CA PHE A 204 21.65 12.19 -10.34
C PHE A 204 20.93 13.50 -10.04
N SER A 205 20.15 13.92 -11.02
CA SER A 205 19.28 15.08 -10.98
C SER A 205 17.90 14.69 -11.53
N LYS A 206 16.93 15.60 -11.43
CA LYS A 206 15.60 15.35 -12.01
C LYS A 206 15.63 15.16 -13.52
N ALA A 207 16.60 15.77 -14.22
CA ALA A 207 16.74 15.68 -15.67
C ALA A 207 17.13 14.26 -16.13
N ASP A 208 17.67 13.44 -15.24
CA ASP A 208 18.05 12.06 -15.54
C ASP A 208 16.84 11.11 -15.54
N ILE A 209 15.68 11.55 -15.04
CA ILE A 209 14.46 10.74 -15.02
C ILE A 209 13.75 10.87 -16.37
N THR A 210 13.85 9.85 -17.22
CA THR A 210 13.34 9.90 -18.60
C THR A 210 11.94 9.30 -18.75
N GLU A 211 11.54 8.40 -17.85
CA GLU A 211 10.24 7.73 -17.90
C GLU A 211 9.63 7.56 -16.50
N ASN A 212 8.29 7.56 -16.44
CA ASN A 212 7.53 7.29 -15.22
C ASN A 212 8.02 8.10 -14.01
N GLU A 213 8.11 9.44 -14.17
CA GLU A 213 8.64 10.38 -13.17
C GLU A 213 7.97 10.26 -11.78
N LYS A 214 6.79 9.65 -11.69
CA LYS A 214 6.04 9.51 -10.43
C LYS A 214 6.22 8.16 -9.73
N GLY A 215 7.07 7.29 -10.27
CA GLY A 215 7.37 5.98 -9.67
C GLY A 215 7.84 6.04 -8.21
N HIS A 216 8.45 7.17 -7.79
CA HIS A 216 8.92 7.42 -6.42
C HIS A 216 7.83 7.88 -5.42
N GLN A 217 6.63 8.20 -5.88
CA GLN A 217 5.60 8.79 -5.02
C GLN A 217 4.62 7.75 -4.49
N TYR A 218 4.12 6.89 -5.36
CA TYR A 218 2.95 6.07 -5.04
C TYR A 218 3.28 4.84 -4.19
N PHE A 219 4.13 3.95 -4.71
CA PHE A 219 4.40 2.68 -4.05
C PHE A 219 5.08 2.85 -2.68
N PRO A 220 6.04 3.79 -2.49
CA PRO A 220 6.55 4.13 -1.17
C PRO A 220 5.46 4.52 -0.16
N GLN A 221 4.46 5.31 -0.54
CA GLN A 221 3.37 5.66 0.38
C GLN A 221 2.60 4.42 0.83
N TYR A 222 2.37 3.45 -0.06
CA TYR A 222 1.66 2.23 0.30
C TYR A 222 2.46 1.37 1.27
N LEU A 223 3.78 1.27 1.08
CA LEU A 223 4.68 0.57 2.00
C LEU A 223 4.66 1.22 3.40
N GLY A 224 4.55 2.55 3.46
CA GLY A 224 4.43 3.25 4.74
C GLY A 224 3.14 2.91 5.49
N LEU A 225 2.05 2.63 4.77
CA LEU A 225 0.78 2.21 5.39
C LEU A 225 0.83 0.78 5.96
N SER A 226 1.78 -0.06 5.53
CA SER A 226 1.89 -1.43 6.00
C SER A 226 2.84 -1.61 7.18
N GLY A 227 3.50 -0.54 7.66
CA GLY A 227 4.49 -0.61 8.74
C GLY A 227 5.77 -1.40 8.41
N LEU A 228 5.86 -2.00 7.21
CA LEU A 228 7.02 -2.77 6.76
C LEU A 228 8.23 -1.90 6.45
N VAL A 229 8.01 -0.61 6.17
CA VAL A 229 9.07 0.36 5.95
C VAL A 229 8.80 1.62 6.76
N THR A 230 9.86 2.26 7.20
CA THR A 230 9.82 3.58 7.83
C THR A 230 10.51 4.60 6.92
N PHE A 231 10.11 5.87 7.09
CA PHE A 231 10.64 6.98 6.28
C PHE A 231 11.27 8.03 7.17
N GLN A 232 12.54 8.36 6.89
CA GLN A 232 13.15 9.60 7.36
C GLN A 232 12.68 10.71 6.44
N LYS A 233 11.99 11.70 7.01
CA LYS A 233 11.38 12.81 6.26
C LYS A 233 12.15 14.11 6.47
N VAL A 234 12.33 14.86 5.40
CA VAL A 234 12.75 16.26 5.43
C VAL A 234 11.61 17.10 4.84
N GLY A 235 10.89 17.79 5.72
CA GLY A 235 9.67 18.50 5.35
C GLY A 235 8.58 17.54 4.86
N ARG A 236 8.07 17.77 3.64
CA ARG A 236 7.00 16.96 3.02
C ARG A 236 7.51 15.80 2.17
N THR A 237 8.83 15.64 2.04
CA THR A 237 9.44 14.59 1.22
C THR A 237 10.18 13.60 2.09
N TRP A 238 10.10 12.32 1.75
CA TRP A 238 10.98 11.33 2.32
C TRP A 238 12.38 11.47 1.69
N GLU A 239 13.40 11.37 2.52
CA GLU A 239 14.80 11.39 2.11
C GLU A 239 15.36 9.97 2.04
N ARG A 240 14.97 9.12 3.01
CA ARG A 240 15.43 7.74 3.14
C ARG A 240 14.29 6.83 3.59
N MET A 241 14.28 5.62 3.03
CA MET A 241 13.41 4.51 3.39
C MET A 241 14.24 3.39 4.01
N GLU A 242 13.75 2.79 5.09
CA GLU A 242 14.39 1.71 5.85
C GLU A 242 13.35 0.62 6.18
N LEU A 243 13.77 -0.60 6.49
CA LEU A 243 12.84 -1.62 7.01
C LEU A 243 12.25 -1.18 8.36
N GLY A 244 10.96 -1.47 8.56
CA GLY A 244 10.29 -1.29 9.84
C GLY A 244 10.69 -2.39 10.84
N GLY A 245 10.62 -2.06 12.14
CA GLY A 245 11.10 -2.94 13.21
C GLY A 245 10.11 -4.03 13.67
N ASN A 246 8.84 -3.94 13.31
CA ASN A 246 7.77 -4.70 13.98
C ASN A 246 7.29 -5.95 13.23
N TYR A 247 7.93 -6.34 12.13
CA TYR A 247 7.41 -7.36 11.21
C TYR A 247 8.46 -8.34 10.68
N THR A 248 9.44 -8.72 11.51
CA THR A 248 10.57 -9.57 11.11
C THR A 248 10.14 -10.87 10.41
N ASP A 249 9.15 -11.58 10.94
CA ASP A 249 8.67 -12.85 10.36
C ASP A 249 8.00 -12.65 9.00
N ILE A 250 7.22 -11.57 8.85
CA ILE A 250 6.60 -11.20 7.58
C ILE A 250 7.68 -10.80 6.58
N ILE A 251 8.70 -10.03 6.99
CA ILE A 251 9.83 -9.65 6.17
C ILE A 251 10.57 -10.91 5.68
N ASN A 252 10.87 -11.85 6.57
CA ASN A 252 11.52 -13.12 6.22
C ASN A 252 10.68 -13.93 5.22
N CYS A 253 9.36 -13.95 5.42
CA CYS A 253 8.44 -14.61 4.49
C CYS A 253 8.43 -13.91 3.11
N ILE A 254 8.42 -12.57 3.09
CA ILE A 254 8.52 -11.79 1.86
C ILE A 254 9.83 -12.04 1.14
N LEU A 255 10.95 -12.24 1.85
CA LEU A 255 12.26 -12.51 1.24
C LEU A 255 12.37 -13.89 0.57
N ASP A 256 11.43 -14.81 0.85
CA ASP A 256 11.40 -16.13 0.21
C ASP A 256 11.07 -16.01 -1.29
N THR A 257 11.76 -16.80 -2.12
CA THR A 257 11.53 -16.85 -3.57
C THR A 257 10.10 -17.25 -3.95
N ASN A 258 9.40 -17.93 -3.06
CA ASN A 258 8.02 -18.34 -3.16
C ASN A 258 7.15 -17.68 -2.07
N PHE A 259 7.40 -16.39 -1.79
CA PHE A 259 6.73 -15.65 -0.72
C PHE A 259 5.20 -15.68 -0.79
N ILE A 260 4.61 -15.82 -1.99
CA ILE A 260 3.16 -16.00 -2.17
C ILE A 260 2.70 -17.26 -1.44
N ASN A 261 3.36 -18.40 -1.68
CA ASN A 261 3.03 -19.64 -0.97
C ASN A 261 3.37 -19.54 0.52
N CYS A 262 4.48 -18.88 0.88
CA CYS A 262 4.81 -18.65 2.29
C CYS A 262 3.66 -17.90 3.00
N PHE A 263 3.11 -16.85 2.39
CA PHE A 263 2.09 -16.03 3.03
C PHE A 263 0.68 -16.65 3.02
N PHE A 264 0.33 -17.41 1.98
CA PHE A 264 -1.02 -18.00 1.86
C PHE A 264 -1.13 -19.43 2.41
N ASN A 265 -0.03 -20.19 2.52
CA ASN A 265 -0.05 -21.57 3.01
C ASN A 265 0.54 -21.73 4.42
N ASN A 266 1.49 -20.89 4.83
CA ASN A 266 1.88 -20.83 6.24
C ASN A 266 0.94 -19.84 6.92
N ASN A 267 0.06 -20.33 7.79
CA ASN A 267 -0.63 -19.49 8.76
C ASN A 267 0.45 -18.77 9.59
N LEU A 268 0.91 -17.61 9.14
CA LEU A 268 1.83 -16.76 9.90
C LEU A 268 1.12 -16.42 11.21
N SER A 269 1.59 -17.05 12.30
CA SER A 269 1.06 -16.95 13.66
C SER A 269 1.20 -15.55 14.27
N VAL A 270 1.78 -14.60 13.53
CA VAL A 270 2.08 -13.24 13.94
C VAL A 270 0.82 -12.37 14.06
N LEU A 271 -0.35 -12.85 13.62
CA LEU A 271 -1.64 -12.22 13.90
C LEU A 271 -2.27 -12.68 15.23
N ASN A 272 -1.60 -13.56 15.98
CA ASN A 272 -2.02 -14.08 17.28
C ASN A 272 -1.04 -13.68 18.40
N GLU A 273 -0.43 -12.49 18.36
CA GLU A 273 -0.03 -11.90 19.64
C GLU A 273 -1.33 -11.66 20.41
N GLU A 274 -1.63 -12.57 21.34
CA GLU A 274 -2.64 -12.34 22.36
C GLU A 274 -2.36 -10.95 22.93
N ILE A 275 -3.30 -10.05 22.71
CA ILE A 275 -3.39 -8.85 23.52
C ILE A 275 -3.56 -9.39 24.93
N ASP A 276 -2.48 -9.34 25.71
CA ASP A 276 -2.51 -9.58 27.14
C ASP A 276 -3.38 -8.47 27.71
N TRP A 277 -4.65 -8.79 27.90
CA TRP A 277 -5.52 -7.98 28.73
C TRP A 277 -5.03 -8.25 30.14
N ASP A 278 -4.03 -7.48 30.59
CA ASP A 278 -3.76 -7.35 32.01
C ASP A 278 -5.08 -6.92 32.65
N ASP A 279 -5.77 -7.91 33.24
CA ASP A 279 -6.89 -7.79 34.14
C ASP A 279 -6.39 -7.12 35.42
N ASP A 280 -5.99 -5.85 35.34
CA ASP A 280 -5.76 -5.02 36.51
C ASP A 280 -7.12 -4.47 36.98
N GLU A 281 -7.70 -5.26 37.87
CA GLU A 281 -8.50 -4.86 39.02
C GLU A 281 -8.65 -3.34 39.21
N HIS A 282 -9.83 -2.80 38.88
CA HIS A 282 -10.53 -1.83 39.73
C HIS A 282 -12.02 -1.80 39.38
N ALA A 283 -12.68 -2.93 39.64
CA ALA A 283 -14.13 -3.00 39.78
C ALA A 283 -14.51 -2.82 41.27
N GLU A 284 -14.25 -1.64 41.84
CA GLU A 284 -14.90 -1.22 43.09
C GLU A 284 -15.22 0.28 43.01
N GLY A 285 -16.52 0.62 42.94
CA GLY A 285 -16.95 2.02 43.03
C GLY A 285 -18.20 2.41 42.25
N LEU A 286 -19.17 1.51 42.06
CA LEU A 286 -20.52 1.89 41.61
C LEU A 286 -21.59 1.21 42.47
N GLU A 287 -21.57 1.49 43.77
CA GLU A 287 -22.76 1.39 44.61
C GLU A 287 -22.97 2.71 45.35
N ASN A 288 -24.22 3.19 45.32
CA ASN A 288 -24.79 4.40 45.96
C ASN A 288 -24.98 5.63 45.05
N TYR A 289 -25.96 5.52 44.15
CA TYR A 289 -26.95 6.59 43.92
C TYR A 289 -28.33 5.96 43.71
N GLU A 290 -29.01 5.68 44.81
CA GLU A 290 -30.44 5.95 45.10
C GLU A 290 -30.83 5.39 46.47
#